data_AF-A0A842LI00-F1
#
_entry.id   AF-A0A842LI00-F1
#
_cell.length_a   1.000
_cell.length_b   1.000
_cell.length_c   1.000
_cell.angle_alpha   90.00
_cell.angle_beta   90.00
_cell.angle_gamma   90.00
#
_symmetry.space_group_name_H-M   'P 1'
#
loop_
_entity.id
_entity.type
_entity.pdbx_description
1 polymer ?
#
loop_
_entity_poly.entity_id
_entity_poly.type
_entity_poly.pdbx_seq_one_letter_code
_entity_poly.pdbx_strand_id
1 'polypeptide(L)'
;MEKTLEIRSFKHEITGQFGGYKIKTPIPLEIEYDHNTDIWCVENPNLELYGCGKTLEEALKDAEEVFQALIETYVFEKDENLAEDAKKLKKALLKHVEVNP
;
A
#
# COMPACT_ATOMS: atom_id res chain seq x y z
N MET A 1 6.08 -23.06 -23.57
CA MET A 1 4.76 -23.24 -22.93
C MET A 1 4.58 -22.04 -22.02
N GLU A 2 3.91 -20.99 -22.47
CA GLU A 2 3.50 -19.89 -21.59
C GLU A 2 2.56 -20.51 -20.55
N LYS A 3 3.04 -20.65 -19.31
CA LYS A 3 2.16 -20.97 -18.20
C LYS A 3 1.33 -19.72 -17.98
N THR A 4 0.06 -19.80 -18.36
CA THR A 4 -0.93 -18.79 -18.06
C THR A 4 -0.89 -18.54 -16.56
N LEU A 5 -0.58 -17.31 -16.15
CA LEU A 5 -0.59 -16.87 -14.76
C LEU A 5 -1.97 -17.16 -14.19
N GLU A 6 -2.12 -18.20 -13.36
CA GLU A 6 -3.28 -18.28 -12.48
C GLU A 6 -3.13 -17.21 -11.41
N ILE A 7 -3.46 -15.97 -11.77
CA ILE A 7 -3.59 -14.87 -10.81
C ILE A 7 -4.78 -15.23 -9.91
N ARG A 8 -4.52 -15.90 -8.79
CA ARG A 8 -5.50 -15.96 -7.72
C ARG A 8 -5.42 -14.63 -6.98
N SER A 9 -6.20 -13.66 -7.46
CA SER A 9 -6.37 -12.39 -6.77
C SER A 9 -7.15 -12.65 -5.48
N PHE A 10 -6.42 -12.75 -4.38
CA PHE A 10 -7.01 -12.75 -3.05
C PHE A 10 -7.13 -11.30 -2.61
N LYS A 11 -8.35 -10.88 -2.24
CA LYS A 11 -8.56 -9.58 -1.62
C LYS A 11 -8.09 -9.66 -0.17
N HIS A 12 -7.10 -8.86 0.18
CA HIS A 12 -6.69 -8.64 1.55
C HIS A 12 -7.05 -7.21 1.97
N GLU A 13 -7.30 -7.00 3.25
CA GLU A 13 -7.59 -5.67 3.78
C GLU A 13 -6.69 -5.41 4.98
N ILE A 14 -5.93 -4.30 4.91
CA ILE A 14 -5.20 -3.80 6.07
C ILE A 14 -6.20 -3.16 7.03
N THR A 15 -6.16 -3.58 8.29
CA THR A 15 -6.96 -3.02 9.39
C THR A 15 -6.10 -2.87 10.64
N GLY A 16 -6.60 -2.15 11.66
CA GLY A 16 -5.89 -2.00 12.94
C GLY A 16 -4.73 -1.00 12.85
N GLN A 17 -3.50 -1.47 12.97
CA GLN A 17 -2.28 -0.65 12.85
C GLN A 17 -1.45 -1.10 11.66
N PHE A 18 -0.88 -0.14 10.94
CA PHE A 18 0.00 -0.37 9.81
C PHE A 18 0.95 0.81 9.63
N GLY A 19 2.25 0.55 9.55
CA GLY A 19 3.29 1.57 9.37
C GLY A 19 3.37 2.53 10.55
N GLY A 20 2.99 2.07 11.75
CA GLY A 20 2.90 2.90 12.96
C GLY A 20 1.63 3.76 13.05
N TYR A 21 0.72 3.71 12.07
CA TYR A 21 -0.50 4.50 12.06
C TYR A 21 -1.76 3.65 12.25
N LYS A 22 -2.77 4.25 12.87
CA LYS A 22 -4.08 3.62 13.05
C LYS A 22 -4.92 3.74 11.78
N ILE A 23 -5.44 2.61 11.31
CA ILE A 23 -6.30 2.51 10.14
C ILE A 23 -7.76 2.66 10.58
N LYS A 24 -8.42 3.74 10.15
CA LYS A 24 -9.83 4.03 10.44
C LYS A 24 -10.79 3.50 9.38
N THR A 25 -10.31 3.34 8.15
CA THR A 25 -11.05 2.72 7.05
C THR A 25 -10.16 1.65 6.41
N PRO A 26 -10.60 0.39 6.27
CA PRO A 26 -9.78 -0.68 5.71
C PRO A 26 -9.14 -0.29 4.38
N ILE A 27 -7.88 -0.68 4.17
CA ILE A 27 -7.17 -0.46 2.91
C ILE A 27 -7.20 -1.77 2.12
N PRO A 28 -7.91 -1.85 1.00
CA PRO A 28 -7.89 -3.03 0.16
C PRO A 28 -6.52 -3.18 -0.50
N LEU A 29 -5.99 -4.39 -0.54
CA LEU A 29 -4.82 -4.78 -1.30
C LEU A 29 -5.20 -5.87 -2.31
N GLU A 30 -4.62 -5.73 -3.50
CA GLU A 30 -4.51 -6.81 -4.47
C GLU A 30 -3.26 -7.63 -4.15
N ILE A 31 -3.35 -8.95 -4.25
CA ILE A 31 -2.23 -9.87 -4.02
C ILE A 31 -1.95 -10.60 -5.33
N GLU A 32 -0.69 -10.58 -5.74
CA GLU A 32 -0.17 -11.34 -6.87
C GLU A 32 0.99 -12.23 -6.43
N TYR A 33 1.13 -13.39 -7.08
CA TYR A 33 2.28 -14.26 -6.94
C TYR A 33 2.86 -14.58 -8.32
N ASP A 34 4.11 -14.16 -8.56
CA ASP A 34 4.82 -14.44 -9.79
C ASP A 34 5.54 -15.80 -9.69
N HIS A 35 4.99 -16.79 -10.40
CA HIS A 35 5.53 -18.13 -10.48
C HIS A 35 6.91 -18.24 -11.16
N ASN A 36 7.35 -17.21 -11.90
CA ASN A 36 8.64 -17.21 -12.57
C ASN A 36 9.78 -16.77 -11.65
N THR A 37 9.50 -15.80 -10.77
CA THR A 37 10.47 -15.23 -9.84
C THR A 37 10.33 -15.75 -8.41
N ASP A 38 9.24 -16.48 -8.13
CA ASP A 38 8.85 -16.96 -6.79
C ASP A 38 8.82 -15.78 -5.81
N ILE A 39 7.99 -14.78 -6.16
CA ILE A 39 7.81 -13.52 -5.43
C ILE A 39 6.31 -13.26 -5.23
N TRP A 40 5.96 -12.87 -4.01
CA TRP A 40 4.66 -12.31 -3.66
C TRP A 40 4.73 -10.80 -3.77
N CYS A 41 3.71 -10.19 -4.33
CA CYS A 41 3.53 -8.74 -4.32
C CYS A 41 2.12 -8.39 -3.84
N VAL A 42 2.02 -7.27 -3.12
CA VAL A 42 0.78 -6.68 -2.69
C VAL A 42 0.71 -5.23 -3.16
N GLU A 43 -0.46 -4.77 -3.59
CA GLU A 43 -0.59 -3.39 -4.07
C GLU A 43 -1.97 -2.77 -3.83
N ASN A 44 -1.97 -1.44 -3.71
CA ASN A 44 -3.11 -0.59 -3.92
C ASN A 44 -2.67 0.61 -4.78
N PRO A 45 -2.88 0.53 -6.10
CA PRO A 45 -2.42 1.57 -7.03
C PRO A 45 -3.03 2.95 -6.74
N ASN A 46 -4.23 3.03 -6.17
CA ASN A 46 -4.87 4.32 -5.84
C ASN A 46 -4.20 5.05 -4.67
N LEU A 47 -3.40 4.34 -3.88
CA LEU A 47 -2.65 4.87 -2.75
C LEU A 47 -1.15 4.88 -3.00
N GLU A 48 -0.70 4.53 -4.22
CA GLU A 48 0.73 4.32 -4.53
C GLU A 48 1.42 3.36 -3.54
N LEU A 49 0.64 2.43 -2.98
CA LEU A 49 1.08 1.48 -1.96
C LEU A 49 1.45 0.16 -2.64
N TYR A 50 2.66 -0.31 -2.42
CA TYR A 50 3.15 -1.55 -2.99
C TYR A 50 4.14 -2.20 -2.03
N GLY A 51 4.29 -3.52 -2.12
CA GLY A 51 5.37 -4.25 -1.47
C GLY A 51 5.56 -5.63 -2.06
N CYS A 52 6.79 -6.13 -2.07
CA CYS A 52 7.11 -7.46 -2.60
C CYS A 52 8.08 -8.22 -1.69
N GLY A 53 7.99 -9.55 -1.70
CA GLY A 53 8.81 -10.42 -0.85
C GLY A 53 8.79 -11.88 -1.27
N LYS A 54 9.67 -12.69 -0.66
CA LYS A 54 9.69 -14.15 -0.89
C LYS A 54 8.51 -14.85 -0.23
N THR A 55 7.87 -14.20 0.73
CA THR A 55 6.62 -14.63 1.34
C THR A 55 5.61 -13.50 1.32
N LEU A 56 4.33 -13.82 1.48
CA LEU A 56 3.28 -12.81 1.63
C LEU A 56 3.53 -11.90 2.85
N GLU A 57 4.09 -12.43 3.94
CA GLU A 57 4.44 -11.65 5.12
C GLU A 57 5.53 -10.62 4.82
N GLU A 58 6.57 -11.01 4.08
CA GLU A 58 7.61 -10.08 3.63
C GLU A 58 7.05 -9.00 2.70
N ALA A 59 6.15 -9.36 1.77
CA ALA A 59 5.51 -8.39 0.88
C ALA A 59 4.63 -7.39 1.65
N LEU A 60 3.90 -7.85 2.67
CA LEU A 60 3.10 -6.99 3.55
C LEU A 60 3.99 -6.07 4.39
N LYS A 61 5.15 -6.55 4.86
CA LYS A 61 6.12 -5.74 5.60
C LYS A 61 6.76 -4.67 4.72
N ASP A 62 7.14 -5.01 3.49
CA ASP A 62 7.65 -4.03 2.51
C ASP A 62 6.60 -2.95 2.23
N ALA A 63 5.34 -3.36 2.03
CA ALA A 63 4.22 -2.41 1.90
C ALA A 63 4.01 -1.57 3.16
N GLU A 64 4.27 -2.12 4.35
CA GLU A 64 4.19 -1.37 5.61
C GLU A 64 5.21 -0.22 5.66
N GLU A 65 6.45 -0.48 5.23
CA GLU A 65 7.52 0.51 5.14
C GLU A 65 7.18 1.59 4.09
N VAL A 66 6.65 1.19 2.94
CA VAL A 66 6.16 2.13 1.90
C VAL A 66 5.01 2.98 2.44
N PHE A 67 4.04 2.38 3.12
CA PHE A 67 2.91 3.11 3.70
C PHE A 67 3.39 4.17 4.68
N GLN A 68 4.31 3.83 5.59
CA GLN A 68 4.89 4.79 6.52
C GLN A 68 5.54 5.96 5.78
N ALA A 69 6.36 5.69 4.76
CA ALA A 69 7.02 6.72 3.96
C ALA A 69 6.02 7.63 3.24
N LEU A 70 4.92 7.07 2.72
CA LEU A 70 3.84 7.84 2.08
C LEU A 70 3.15 8.80 3.06
N ILE A 71 2.86 8.36 4.28
CA ILE A 71 2.27 9.23 5.31
C ILE A 71 3.24 10.34 5.68
N GLU A 72 4.50 10.01 5.96
CA GLU A 72 5.52 10.99 6.36
C GLU A 72 5.80 12.03 5.27
N THR A 73 5.83 11.60 4.00
CA THR A 73 6.15 12.46 2.86
C THR A 73 4.96 13.33 2.44
N TYR A 74 3.74 12.79 2.40
CA TYR A 74 2.60 13.48 1.79
C TYR A 74 1.59 14.00 2.80
N VAL A 75 1.32 13.26 3.88
CA VAL A 75 0.23 13.62 4.80
C VAL A 75 0.65 14.77 5.72
N PHE A 76 1.88 14.75 6.23
CA PHE A 76 2.38 15.82 7.09
C PHE A 76 2.95 17.03 6.32
N GLU A 77 3.18 16.91 5.03
CA GLU A 77 3.60 18.04 4.19
C GLU A 77 2.45 19.02 3.96
N LYS A 78 2.75 20.32 3.94
CA LYS A 78 1.76 21.36 3.69
C LYS A 78 1.31 21.32 2.23
N ASP A 79 0.01 21.54 2.00
CA ASP A 79 -0.57 21.52 0.65
C ASP A 79 0.10 22.52 -0.31
N GLU A 80 0.63 23.64 0.18
CA GLU A 80 1.36 24.63 -0.63
C GLU A 80 2.67 24.09 -1.22
N ASN A 81 3.26 23.06 -0.60
CA ASN A 81 4.49 22.41 -1.02
C ASN A 81 4.23 21.20 -1.95
N LEU A 82 2.97 20.81 -2.14
CA LEU A 82 2.60 19.63 -2.92
C LEU A 82 2.10 20.00 -4.32
N ALA A 83 2.53 19.22 -5.31
CA ALA A 83 1.92 19.22 -6.64
C ALA A 83 0.47 18.68 -6.57
N GLU A 84 -0.34 18.95 -7.59
CA GLU A 84 -1.75 18.55 -7.61
C GLU A 84 -1.97 17.04 -7.46
N ASP A 85 -1.13 16.21 -8.08
CA ASP A 85 -1.26 14.75 -7.95
C ASP A 85 -0.87 14.28 -6.55
N ALA A 86 0.16 14.87 -5.94
CA ALA A 86 0.52 14.61 -4.55
C ALA A 86 -0.58 15.03 -3.56
N LYS A 87 -1.30 16.13 -3.83
CA LYS A 87 -2.50 16.50 -3.05
C LYS A 87 -3.63 15.49 -3.18
N LYS A 88 -3.82 14.88 -4.36
CA LYS A 88 -4.81 13.81 -4.55
C LYS A 88 -4.43 12.57 -3.74
N LEU A 89 -3.17 12.17 -3.79
CA LEU A 89 -2.64 11.05 -3.00
C LEU A 89 -2.80 11.31 -1.51
N LYS A 90 -2.39 12.48 -1.01
CA LYS A 90 -2.62 12.90 0.39
C LYS A 90 -4.09 12.76 0.80
N LYS A 91 -5.01 13.27 -0.02
CA LYS A 91 -6.46 13.16 0.24
C LYS A 91 -6.95 11.71 0.24
N ALA A 92 -6.37 10.85 -0.61
CA ALA A 92 -6.70 9.43 -0.64
C ALA A 92 -6.23 8.73 0.64
N LEU A 93 -4.96 8.92 1.04
CA LEU A 93 -4.38 8.38 2.28
C LEU A 93 -5.19 8.81 3.51
N LEU A 94 -5.56 10.10 3.61
CA LEU A 94 -6.35 10.65 4.72
C LEU A 94 -7.75 10.04 4.89
N LYS A 95 -8.29 9.33 3.88
CA LYS A 95 -9.54 8.57 4.05
C LYS A 95 -9.36 7.33 4.92
N HIS A 96 -8.15 6.78 4.95
CA HIS A 96 -7.84 5.49 5.57
C HIS A 96 -7.11 5.62 6.91
N VAL A 97 -6.32 6.67 7.09
CA VAL A 97 -5.48 6.83 8.28
C VAL A 97 -6.04 7.86 9.27
N GLU A 98 -5.86 7.59 10.56
CA GLU A 98 -6.03 8.57 11.63
C GLU A 98 -4.69 9.26 11.89
N VAL A 99 -4.61 10.54 11.55
CA VAL A 99 -3.46 11.40 11.86
C VAL A 99 -3.94 12.58 12.68
N ASN A 100 -3.21 12.87 13.76
CA ASN A 100 -3.43 14.09 14.53
C ASN A 100 -2.49 15.17 13.97
N PRO A 101 -3.02 16.31 13.53
CA PRO A 101 -2.23 17.44 13.07
C PRO A 101 -1.45 18.14 14.20
#